data_AF-A0A7G9Z824-F1
#
_entry.id   AF-A0A7G9Z824-F1
#
_cell.length_a   1.000
_cell.length_b   1.000
_cell.length_c   1.000
_cell.angle_alpha   90.00
_cell.angle_beta   90.00
_cell.angle_gamma   90.00
#
_symmetry.space_group_name_H-M   'P 1'
#
loop_
_entity.id
_entity.type
_entity.pdbx_description
1 polymer ?
#
loop_
_entity_poly.entity_id
_entity_poly.type
_entity_poly.pdbx_seq_one_letter_code
_entity_poly.pdbx_strand_id
1 'polypeptide(L)'
;MTYIDKQTVEAVLPEIIETIELNGLLQVEVAVPMYLAAKAASEDGIKVMFNGQGADELFAGYWWYKDVVRADGFLKLHDKLWEDIDLAYDDTLEREDKVTMANSIELRVPYLDRNVVQCAMRISPRLKIKDGGDSTRKWVHRGVAAMLGVPQYTAYREKDMAQSGSGVHDIVKRIALGYFEGKKVEAVVLADKGSNYRYLDDDYGTPEMWAYMHEITKVNQCLE
;
A
#
# COMPACT_ATOMS: atom_id res chain seq x y z
N MET A 1 -14.55 -0.23 19.88
CA MET A 1 -13.91 1.07 19.61
C MET A 1 -13.33 0.97 18.21
N THR A 2 -13.86 1.74 17.26
CA THR A 2 -13.36 1.75 15.88
C THR A 2 -12.34 2.87 15.79
N TYR A 3 -11.08 2.55 15.52
CA TYR A 3 -9.98 3.52 15.50
C TYR A 3 -9.90 4.33 14.19
N ILE A 4 -10.56 3.86 13.13
CA ILE A 4 -10.63 4.51 11.82
C ILE A 4 -12.10 4.67 11.46
N ASP A 5 -12.62 5.89 11.58
CA ASP A 5 -14.00 6.24 11.22
C ASP A 5 -14.04 7.38 10.20
N LYS A 6 -15.27 7.73 9.75
CA LYS A 6 -15.48 8.76 8.73
C LYS A 6 -14.84 10.10 9.14
N GLN A 7 -15.06 10.53 10.38
CA GLN A 7 -14.61 11.83 10.87
C GLN A 7 -13.09 11.88 10.94
N THR A 8 -12.48 10.80 11.44
CA THR A 8 -11.03 10.66 11.54
C THR A 8 -10.38 10.68 10.16
N VAL A 9 -10.91 9.91 9.20
CA VAL A 9 -10.39 9.88 7.83
C VAL A 9 -10.52 11.26 7.18
N GLU A 10 -11.71 11.87 7.20
CA GLU A 10 -11.96 13.18 6.59
C GLU A 10 -11.03 14.28 7.16
N ALA A 11 -10.74 14.23 8.46
CA ALA A 11 -9.87 15.20 9.12
C ALA A 11 -8.39 15.10 8.71
N VAL A 12 -7.89 13.90 8.40
CA VAL A 12 -6.46 13.69 8.08
C VAL A 12 -6.13 13.79 6.60
N LEU A 13 -7.12 13.72 5.70
CA LEU A 13 -6.87 13.74 4.24
C LEU A 13 -6.08 14.97 3.76
N PRO A 14 -6.39 16.22 4.17
CA PRO A 14 -5.63 17.38 3.72
C PRO A 14 -4.16 17.31 4.13
N GLU A 15 -3.90 17.00 5.41
CA GLU A 15 -2.56 16.90 5.97
C GLU A 15 -1.75 15.78 5.31
N ILE A 16 -2.39 14.65 4.99
CA ILE A 16 -1.74 13.55 4.27
C ILE A 16 -1.36 13.98 2.85
N ILE A 17 -2.28 14.61 2.10
CA ILE A 17 -2.02 15.05 0.72
C ILE A 17 -0.85 16.03 0.68
N GLU A 18 -0.83 17.00 1.60
CA GLU A 18 0.28 17.94 1.76
C GLU A 18 1.59 17.21 2.13
N THR A 19 1.54 16.31 3.11
CA THR A 19 2.72 15.57 3.59
C THR A 19 3.35 14.69 2.51
N ILE A 20 2.54 13.97 1.73
CA ILE A 20 3.06 13.05 0.69
C ILE A 20 3.33 13.76 -0.63
N GLU A 21 2.84 14.99 -0.80
CA GLU A 21 2.96 15.83 -2.00
C GLU A 21 2.32 15.18 -3.24
N LEU A 22 1.29 14.35 -3.02
CA LEU A 22 0.54 13.62 -4.05
C LEU A 22 -0.93 13.54 -3.64
N ASN A 23 -1.83 13.57 -4.63
CA ASN A 23 -3.27 13.40 -4.43
C ASN A 23 -3.85 12.19 -5.16
N GLY A 24 -2.99 11.31 -5.68
CA GLY A 24 -3.38 10.02 -6.25
C GLY A 24 -4.16 9.17 -5.24
N LEU A 25 -5.33 8.67 -5.65
CA LEU A 25 -6.28 8.03 -4.75
C LEU A 25 -5.66 6.88 -3.93
N LEU A 26 -4.96 5.94 -4.57
CA LEU A 26 -4.31 4.84 -3.87
C LEU A 26 -3.23 5.33 -2.91
N GLN A 27 -2.41 6.28 -3.33
CA GLN A 27 -1.31 6.82 -2.52
C GLN A 27 -1.87 7.44 -1.23
N VAL A 28 -2.92 8.24 -1.33
CA VAL A 28 -3.60 8.84 -0.17
C VAL A 28 -4.27 7.78 0.70
N GLU A 29 -5.03 6.86 0.11
CA GLU A 29 -5.76 5.83 0.86
C GLU A 29 -4.83 4.88 1.63
N VAL A 30 -3.67 4.52 1.07
CA VAL A 30 -2.67 3.68 1.75
C VAL A 30 -1.89 4.46 2.81
N ALA A 31 -1.74 5.78 2.64
CA ALA A 31 -1.12 6.64 3.65
C ALA A 31 -1.94 6.75 4.94
N VAL A 32 -3.29 6.79 4.86
CA VAL A 32 -4.18 6.96 6.02
C VAL A 32 -3.88 6.01 7.19
N PRO A 33 -3.89 4.67 7.03
CA PRO A 33 -3.64 3.77 8.16
C PRO A 33 -2.22 3.92 8.71
N MET A 34 -1.23 4.21 7.86
CA MET A 34 0.16 4.40 8.29
C MET A 34 0.34 5.69 9.08
N TYR A 35 -0.25 6.79 8.60
CA TYR A 35 -0.25 8.08 9.28
C TYR A 35 -0.91 7.97 10.66
N LEU A 36 -2.09 7.34 10.75
CA LEU A 36 -2.81 7.16 12.02
C LEU A 36 -2.04 6.27 12.99
N ALA A 37 -1.41 5.19 12.51
CA ALA A 37 -0.57 4.33 13.34
C ALA A 37 0.68 5.09 13.86
N ALA A 38 1.32 5.89 13.01
CA ALA A 38 2.47 6.71 13.38
C ALA A 38 2.10 7.78 14.42
N LYS A 39 0.97 8.45 14.24
CA LYS A 39 0.42 9.41 15.19
C LYS A 39 0.19 8.78 16.56
N ALA A 40 -0.52 7.65 16.61
CA ALA A 40 -0.77 6.93 17.85
C ALA A 40 0.53 6.48 18.53
N ALA A 41 1.50 5.95 17.76
CA ALA A 41 2.80 5.57 18.31
C ALA A 41 3.56 6.77 18.90
N SER A 42 3.49 7.93 18.25
CA SER A 42 4.13 9.16 18.72
C SER A 42 3.50 9.67 20.02
N GLU A 43 2.17 9.63 20.12
CA GLU A 43 1.40 9.95 21.34
C GLU A 43 1.77 9.03 22.50
N ASP A 44 2.05 7.75 22.23
CA ASP A 44 2.57 6.78 23.21
C ASP A 44 4.07 6.95 23.53
N GLY A 45 4.73 7.96 22.94
CA GLY A 45 6.15 8.24 23.16
C GLY A 45 7.12 7.30 22.42
N ILE A 46 6.61 6.46 21.52
CA ILE A 46 7.42 5.60 20.65
C ILE A 46 8.14 6.48 19.62
N LYS A 47 9.35 6.07 19.23
CA LYS A 47 10.18 6.81 18.25
C LYS A 47 10.56 5.99 17.03
N VAL A 48 10.42 4.67 17.10
CA VAL A 48 10.80 3.76 16.02
C VAL A 48 9.66 2.78 15.76
N MET A 49 9.24 2.68 14.50
CA MET A 49 8.28 1.70 14.03
C MET A 49 8.92 0.77 12.99
N PHE A 50 8.50 -0.49 13.00
CA PHE A 50 8.88 -1.47 11.98
C PHE A 50 7.67 -1.73 11.08
N ASN A 51 7.87 -1.65 9.75
CA ASN A 51 6.84 -2.05 8.78
C ASN A 51 7.23 -3.34 8.03
N GLY A 52 6.29 -3.83 7.23
CA GLY A 52 6.46 -5.01 6.39
C GLY A 52 6.78 -4.73 4.93
N GLN A 53 7.16 -3.50 4.56
CA GLN A 53 7.42 -3.15 3.16
C GLN A 53 8.57 -3.96 2.58
N GLY A 54 8.49 -4.25 1.28
CA GLY A 54 9.43 -5.13 0.58
C GLY A 54 9.04 -6.60 0.62
N ALA A 55 8.15 -7.04 1.52
CA ALA A 55 7.79 -8.45 1.61
C ALA A 55 7.03 -8.96 0.37
N ASP A 56 6.21 -8.12 -0.26
CA ASP A 56 5.46 -8.53 -1.45
C ASP A 56 6.35 -8.57 -2.70
N GLU A 57 7.26 -7.61 -2.86
CA GLU A 57 8.26 -7.55 -3.94
C GLU A 57 9.29 -8.67 -3.81
N LEU A 58 9.73 -8.99 -2.59
CA LEU A 58 10.73 -10.03 -2.37
C LEU A 58 10.16 -11.44 -2.46
N PHE A 59 8.91 -11.66 -2.05
CA PHE A 59 8.31 -13.00 -1.95
C PHE A 59 7.12 -13.20 -2.87
N ALA A 60 6.98 -12.36 -3.89
CA ALA A 60 5.95 -12.42 -4.92
C ALA A 60 4.54 -12.45 -4.33
N GLY A 61 4.19 -11.43 -3.54
CA GLY A 61 2.93 -11.35 -2.80
C GLY A 61 1.77 -10.65 -3.51
N TYR A 62 2.05 -9.87 -4.53
CA TYR A 62 1.03 -9.23 -5.35
C TYR A 62 0.26 -10.23 -6.23
N TRP A 63 -1.02 -9.96 -6.44
CA TRP A 63 -1.91 -10.93 -7.06
C TRP A 63 -1.58 -11.21 -8.53
N TRP A 64 -1.10 -10.20 -9.26
CA TRP A 64 -0.75 -10.28 -10.69
C TRP A 64 0.55 -11.05 -10.96
N TYR A 65 1.39 -11.34 -9.95
CA TYR A 65 2.60 -12.13 -10.17
C TYR A 65 2.31 -13.55 -10.68
N LYS A 66 1.16 -14.13 -10.32
CA LYS A 66 0.73 -15.41 -10.87
C LYS A 66 0.48 -15.30 -12.39
N ASP A 67 0.00 -14.15 -12.85
CA ASP A 67 -0.31 -13.93 -14.26
C ASP A 67 0.98 -13.74 -15.07
N VAL A 68 2.02 -13.12 -14.49
CA VAL A 68 3.39 -13.12 -15.04
C VAL A 68 3.92 -14.55 -15.18
N VAL A 69 3.75 -15.40 -14.15
CA VAL A 69 4.16 -16.82 -14.22
C VAL A 69 3.37 -17.57 -15.30
N ARG A 70 2.08 -17.28 -15.43
CA ARG A 70 1.20 -17.90 -16.42
C ARG A 70 1.61 -17.55 -17.85
N ALA A 71 1.92 -16.27 -18.10
CA ALA A 71 2.23 -15.75 -19.42
C ALA A 71 3.68 -16.06 -19.83
N ASP A 72 4.63 -15.77 -18.94
CA ASP A 72 6.06 -15.66 -19.28
C ASP A 72 6.97 -16.58 -18.45
N GLY A 73 6.42 -17.25 -17.44
CA GLY A 73 7.13 -18.21 -16.60
C GLY A 73 7.96 -17.61 -15.47
N PHE A 74 8.67 -18.48 -14.74
CA PHE A 74 9.36 -18.12 -13.49
C PHE A 74 10.60 -17.24 -13.67
N LEU A 75 11.26 -17.27 -14.83
CA LEU A 75 12.39 -16.38 -15.10
C LEU A 75 11.91 -14.94 -15.22
N LYS A 76 10.85 -14.70 -15.99
CA LYS A 76 10.26 -13.36 -16.09
C LYS A 76 9.69 -12.87 -14.77
N LEU A 77 9.10 -13.76 -13.96
CA LEU A 77 8.75 -13.41 -12.58
C LEU A 77 9.98 -12.90 -11.81
N HIS A 78 11.12 -13.60 -11.89
CA HIS A 78 12.33 -13.17 -11.18
C HIS A 78 12.80 -11.78 -11.59
N ASP A 79 12.82 -11.48 -12.88
CA ASP A 79 13.15 -10.15 -13.40
C ASP A 79 12.15 -9.10 -12.88
N LYS A 80 10.86 -9.43 -12.87
CA LYS A 80 9.81 -8.54 -12.39
C LYS A 80 9.96 -8.20 -10.90
N LEU A 81 10.37 -9.16 -10.06
CA LEU A 81 10.64 -8.90 -8.65
C LEU A 81 11.80 -7.90 -8.46
N TRP A 82 12.81 -7.90 -9.33
CA TRP A 82 13.86 -6.87 -9.32
C TRP A 82 13.33 -5.52 -9.76
N GLU A 83 12.58 -5.46 -10.86
CA GLU A 83 11.95 -4.22 -11.34
C GLU A 83 11.11 -3.55 -10.23
N ASP A 84 10.32 -4.34 -9.48
CA ASP A 84 9.45 -3.79 -8.44
C ASP A 84 10.23 -3.36 -7.18
N ILE A 85 11.38 -3.97 -6.87
CA ILE A 85 12.31 -3.48 -5.83
C ILE A 85 12.92 -2.13 -6.25
N ASP A 86 13.33 -2.01 -7.50
CA ASP A 86 13.93 -0.78 -8.03
C ASP A 86 12.94 0.41 -8.00
N LEU A 87 11.64 0.11 -8.13
CA LEU A 87 10.56 1.10 -8.06
C LEU A 87 10.06 1.38 -6.63
N ALA A 88 10.51 0.63 -5.63
CA ALA A 88 9.97 0.70 -4.27
C ALA A 88 10.05 2.11 -3.65
N TYR A 89 11.07 2.91 -4.02
CA TYR A 89 11.18 4.29 -3.58
C TYR A 89 9.94 5.12 -3.98
N ASP A 90 9.61 5.10 -5.26
CA ASP A 90 8.52 5.89 -5.84
C ASP A 90 7.14 5.34 -5.47
N ASP A 91 7.03 4.02 -5.33
CA ASP A 91 5.74 3.37 -5.14
C ASP A 91 5.25 3.34 -3.68
N THR A 92 6.17 3.14 -2.73
CA THR A 92 5.79 2.88 -1.33
C THR A 92 6.65 3.63 -0.32
N LEU A 93 7.97 3.59 -0.46
CA LEU A 93 8.88 3.98 0.63
C LEU A 93 8.86 5.48 0.91
N GLU A 94 8.85 6.32 -0.13
CA GLU A 94 8.81 7.77 0.06
C GLU A 94 7.53 8.20 0.79
N ARG A 95 6.37 7.68 0.36
CA ARG A 95 5.07 7.95 1.01
C ARG A 95 5.13 7.58 2.49
N GLU A 96 5.60 6.37 2.80
CA GLU A 96 5.62 5.87 4.18
C GLU A 96 6.62 6.60 5.08
N ASP A 97 7.78 6.97 4.54
CA ASP A 97 8.76 7.80 5.24
C ASP A 97 8.15 9.18 5.56
N LYS A 98 7.57 9.86 4.56
CA LYS A 98 6.94 11.19 4.75
C LYS A 98 5.87 11.16 5.83
N VAL A 99 4.92 10.22 5.79
CA VAL A 99 3.81 10.17 6.78
C VAL A 99 4.27 9.80 8.19
N THR A 100 5.31 8.98 8.32
CA THR A 100 5.85 8.62 9.64
C THR A 100 6.70 9.75 10.22
N MET A 101 7.51 10.40 9.39
CA MET A 101 8.32 11.53 9.78
C MET A 101 7.49 12.76 10.15
N ALA A 102 6.34 12.98 9.49
CA ALA A 102 5.36 14.00 9.92
C ALA A 102 4.90 13.81 11.38
N ASN A 103 4.95 12.57 11.88
CA ASN A 103 4.61 12.21 13.26
C ASN A 103 5.85 11.97 14.14
N SER A 104 7.06 12.38 13.70
CA SER A 104 8.32 12.17 14.43
C SER A 104 8.64 10.69 14.74
N ILE A 105 8.28 9.79 13.83
CA ILE A 105 8.58 8.36 13.91
C ILE A 105 9.63 7.98 12.87
N GLU A 106 10.72 7.37 13.31
CA GLU A 106 11.68 6.69 12.43
C GLU A 106 11.10 5.36 11.97
N LEU A 107 10.88 5.22 10.66
CA LEU A 107 10.40 3.99 10.06
C LEU A 107 11.56 3.06 9.67
N ARG A 108 11.45 1.78 10.02
CA ARG A 108 12.40 0.74 9.61
C ARG A 108 11.70 -0.36 8.83
N VAL A 109 12.37 -0.82 7.78
CA VAL A 109 11.86 -1.73 6.75
C VAL A 109 12.70 -3.04 6.70
N PRO A 110 12.62 -3.96 7.69
CA PRO A 110 13.56 -5.08 7.82
C PRO A 110 13.67 -5.99 6.61
N TYR A 111 12.61 -6.13 5.82
CA TYR A 111 12.64 -6.95 4.61
C TYR A 111 13.60 -6.38 3.56
N LEU A 112 13.82 -5.06 3.56
CA LEU A 112 14.77 -4.39 2.68
C LEU A 112 16.19 -4.35 3.23
N ASP A 113 16.48 -5.04 4.35
CA ASP A 113 17.86 -5.30 4.76
C ASP A 113 18.61 -6.02 3.64
N ARG A 114 19.85 -5.60 3.39
CA ARG A 114 20.66 -6.09 2.28
C ARG A 114 20.82 -7.62 2.30
N ASN A 115 20.94 -8.22 3.48
CA ASN A 115 21.10 -9.68 3.59
C ASN A 115 19.78 -10.40 3.33
N VAL A 116 18.65 -9.81 3.74
CA VAL A 116 17.32 -10.35 3.47
C VAL A 116 17.03 -10.30 1.98
N VAL A 117 17.28 -9.15 1.33
CA VAL A 117 17.12 -8.98 -0.12
C VAL A 117 18.00 -9.99 -0.87
N GLN A 118 19.28 -10.09 -0.52
CA GLN A 118 20.19 -11.05 -1.17
C GLN A 118 19.74 -12.49 -1.00
N CYS A 119 19.26 -12.87 0.18
CA CYS A 119 18.74 -14.21 0.43
C CYS A 119 17.48 -14.48 -0.40
N ALA A 120 16.50 -13.58 -0.32
CA ALA A 120 15.21 -13.71 -1.01
C ALA A 120 15.37 -13.71 -2.54
N MET A 121 16.33 -12.98 -3.09
CA MET A 121 16.57 -12.95 -4.54
C MET A 121 17.44 -14.10 -5.05
N ARG A 122 18.13 -14.84 -4.17
CA ARG A 122 18.92 -16.03 -4.57
C ARG A 122 18.13 -17.35 -4.53
N ILE A 123 17.01 -17.38 -3.83
CA ILE A 123 16.15 -18.57 -3.79
C ILE A 123 15.31 -18.69 -5.06
N SER A 124 14.93 -19.92 -5.42
CA SER A 124 14.10 -20.17 -6.60
C SER A 124 12.75 -19.45 -6.50
N PRO A 125 12.28 -18.74 -7.55
CA PRO A 125 10.95 -18.14 -7.59
C PRO A 125 9.82 -19.15 -7.36
N ARG A 126 10.05 -20.44 -7.65
CA ARG A 126 9.12 -21.55 -7.40
C ARG A 126 8.82 -21.78 -5.91
N LEU A 127 9.67 -21.27 -5.02
CA LEU A 127 9.43 -21.29 -3.57
C LEU A 127 8.52 -20.13 -3.13
N LYS A 128 8.37 -19.10 -3.98
CA LYS A 128 7.56 -17.90 -3.70
C LYS A 128 6.12 -18.08 -4.20
N ILE A 129 5.96 -18.57 -5.43
CA ILE A 129 4.68 -18.86 -6.10
C ILE A 129 4.75 -20.27 -6.72
N LYS A 130 3.66 -21.04 -6.62
CA LYS A 130 3.59 -22.42 -7.12
C LYS A 130 3.41 -22.51 -8.64
N ASP A 131 2.49 -21.73 -9.18
CA ASP A 131 2.13 -21.69 -10.60
C ASP A 131 1.23 -20.47 -10.89
N GLY A 132 0.78 -20.34 -12.15
CA GLY A 132 -0.07 -19.22 -12.56
C GLY A 132 -1.51 -19.26 -12.06
N GLY A 133 -1.92 -20.27 -11.29
CA GLY A 133 -3.21 -20.36 -10.61
C GLY A 133 -3.12 -20.10 -9.10
N ASP A 134 -1.93 -19.84 -8.58
CA ASP A 134 -1.68 -19.73 -7.14
C ASP A 134 -2.28 -18.45 -6.53
N SER A 135 -3.36 -18.61 -5.76
CA SER A 135 -3.99 -17.52 -5.01
C SER A 135 -3.28 -17.22 -3.68
N THR A 136 -2.49 -18.15 -3.15
CA THR A 136 -1.91 -18.03 -1.80
C THR A 136 -0.69 -17.13 -1.78
N ARG A 137 0.24 -17.37 -2.73
CA ARG A 137 1.50 -16.61 -2.90
C ARG A 137 2.38 -16.59 -1.64
N LYS A 138 3.60 -16.02 -1.72
CA LYS A 138 4.54 -15.90 -0.58
C LYS A 138 4.83 -17.23 0.15
N TRP A 139 4.82 -18.38 -0.54
CA TRP A 139 4.82 -19.69 0.12
C TRP A 139 5.96 -19.90 1.11
N VAL A 140 7.20 -19.62 0.68
CA VAL A 140 8.39 -19.72 1.54
C VAL A 140 8.33 -18.77 2.72
N HIS A 141 7.87 -17.54 2.51
CA HIS A 141 7.74 -16.53 3.56
C HIS A 141 6.70 -16.95 4.61
N ARG A 142 5.51 -17.39 4.16
CA ARG A 142 4.44 -17.91 5.02
C ARG A 142 4.89 -19.15 5.80
N GLY A 143 5.62 -20.06 5.13
CA GLY A 143 6.19 -21.24 5.75
C GLY A 143 7.17 -20.89 6.87
N VAL A 144 8.12 -19.99 6.60
CA VAL A 144 9.08 -19.51 7.62
C VAL A 144 8.36 -18.78 8.75
N ALA A 145 7.38 -17.93 8.46
CA ALA A 145 6.59 -17.24 9.49
C ALA A 145 5.90 -18.25 10.43
N ALA A 146 5.28 -19.29 9.88
CA ALA A 146 4.66 -20.34 10.66
C ALA A 146 5.68 -21.14 11.50
N MET A 147 6.85 -21.45 10.93
CA MET A 147 7.95 -22.09 11.66
C MET A 147 8.47 -21.26 12.83
N LEU A 148 8.45 -19.94 12.70
CA LEU A 148 8.84 -18.99 13.75
C LEU A 148 7.74 -18.72 14.78
N GLY A 149 6.59 -19.40 14.68
CA GLY A 149 5.53 -19.35 15.68
C GLY A 149 4.34 -18.43 15.34
N VAL A 150 4.30 -17.84 14.14
CA VAL A 150 3.08 -17.16 13.69
C VAL A 150 1.97 -18.20 13.52
N PRO A 151 0.77 -18.00 14.11
CA PRO A 151 -0.32 -18.95 13.97
C PRO A 151 -0.65 -19.25 12.51
N GLN A 152 -0.89 -20.53 12.19
CA GLN A 152 -1.13 -21.01 10.83
C GLN A 152 -2.23 -20.22 10.11
N TYR A 153 -3.34 -19.93 10.81
CA TYR A 153 -4.46 -19.16 10.24
C TYR A 153 -4.08 -17.71 9.90
N THR A 154 -3.07 -17.14 10.56
CA THR A 154 -2.54 -15.80 10.24
C THR A 154 -1.50 -15.89 9.12
N ALA A 155 -0.55 -16.83 9.23
CA ALA A 155 0.51 -17.02 8.24
C ALA A 155 -0.04 -17.35 6.84
N TYR A 156 -1.12 -18.13 6.76
CA TYR A 156 -1.75 -18.53 5.50
C TYR A 156 -3.04 -17.77 5.18
N ARG A 157 -3.35 -16.70 5.93
CA ARG A 157 -4.49 -15.83 5.60
C ARG A 157 -4.34 -15.26 4.20
N GLU A 158 -5.45 -15.18 3.48
CA GLU A 158 -5.48 -14.49 2.19
C GLU A 158 -5.03 -13.04 2.35
N LYS A 159 -4.21 -12.57 1.41
CA LYS A 159 -3.69 -11.21 1.43
C LYS A 159 -4.83 -10.26 1.05
N ASP A 160 -5.03 -9.26 1.90
CA ASP A 160 -5.86 -8.10 1.62
C ASP A 160 -4.97 -6.87 1.48
N MET A 161 -5.41 -5.89 0.69
CA MET A 161 -4.69 -4.64 0.47
C MET A 161 -4.82 -3.73 1.71
N ALA A 162 -3.85 -2.84 1.96
CA ALA A 162 -3.80 -2.08 3.20
C ALA A 162 -5.03 -1.16 3.37
N GLN A 163 -5.44 -0.50 2.29
CA GLN A 163 -6.55 0.43 2.26
C GLN A 163 -7.93 -0.25 2.27
N SER A 164 -8.04 -1.44 1.67
CA SER A 164 -9.27 -2.25 1.73
C SER A 164 -9.41 -2.92 3.09
N GLY A 165 -8.34 -3.59 3.57
CA GLY A 165 -8.35 -4.31 4.84
C GLY A 165 -8.45 -3.40 6.08
N SER A 166 -8.08 -2.12 5.97
CA SER A 166 -8.32 -1.10 7.01
C SER A 166 -9.71 -0.47 6.94
N GLY A 167 -10.47 -0.70 5.85
CA GLY A 167 -11.77 -0.09 5.59
C GLY A 167 -11.72 1.35 5.08
N VAL A 168 -10.52 1.91 4.86
CA VAL A 168 -10.34 3.30 4.39
C VAL A 168 -10.97 3.52 3.03
N HIS A 169 -10.79 2.58 2.09
CA HIS A 169 -11.35 2.70 0.74
C HIS A 169 -12.89 2.91 0.77
N ASP A 170 -13.60 2.10 1.55
CA ASP A 170 -15.06 2.20 1.68
C ASP A 170 -15.51 3.45 2.44
N ILE A 171 -14.67 3.98 3.34
CA ILE A 171 -14.92 5.24 4.03
C ILE A 171 -14.79 6.40 3.05
N VAL A 172 -13.68 6.48 2.31
CA VAL A 172 -13.42 7.52 1.31
C VAL A 172 -14.50 7.51 0.23
N LYS A 173 -14.87 6.33 -0.27
CA LYS A 173 -15.96 6.18 -1.24
C LYS A 173 -17.29 6.76 -0.74
N ARG A 174 -17.67 6.46 0.51
CA ARG A 174 -18.90 7.00 1.11
C ARG A 174 -18.83 8.52 1.34
N ILE A 175 -17.67 9.05 1.72
CA ILE A 175 -17.47 10.50 1.86
C ILE A 175 -17.66 11.17 0.50
N ALA A 176 -16.97 10.70 -0.53
CA ALA A 176 -17.01 11.27 -1.86
C ALA A 176 -18.42 11.25 -2.48
N LEU A 177 -19.11 10.10 -2.41
CA LEU A 177 -20.48 9.97 -2.90
C LEU A 177 -21.45 10.92 -2.17
N GLY A 178 -21.31 11.08 -0.86
CA GLY A 178 -22.11 12.03 -0.08
C GLY A 178 -21.79 13.50 -0.38
N TYR A 179 -20.53 13.83 -0.68
CA TYR A 179 -20.10 15.19 -1.00
C TYR A 179 -20.67 15.70 -2.35
N PHE A 180 -20.77 14.79 -3.32
CA PHE A 180 -21.29 15.06 -4.66
C PHE A 180 -22.73 14.62 -4.88
N GLU A 181 -23.47 14.24 -3.85
CA GLU A 181 -24.86 13.80 -3.98
C GLU A 181 -25.70 14.85 -4.75
N GLY A 182 -26.26 14.45 -5.90
CA GLY A 182 -27.03 15.32 -6.78
C GLY A 182 -26.23 16.30 -7.65
N LYS A 183 -24.90 16.21 -7.66
CA LYS A 183 -24.00 17.05 -8.48
C LYS A 183 -23.40 16.22 -9.62
N LYS A 184 -23.13 16.89 -10.75
CA LYS A 184 -22.29 16.30 -11.80
C LYS A 184 -20.82 16.40 -11.40
N VAL A 185 -20.07 15.34 -11.66
CA VAL A 185 -18.64 15.29 -11.42
C VAL A 185 -17.90 15.28 -12.75
N GLU A 186 -16.90 16.14 -12.87
CA GLU A 186 -16.01 16.18 -14.03
C GLU A 186 -14.85 15.21 -13.84
N ALA A 187 -14.32 14.69 -14.95
CA ALA A 187 -13.12 13.87 -14.90
C ALA A 187 -11.92 14.72 -14.49
N VAL A 188 -11.18 14.26 -13.48
CA VAL A 188 -9.97 14.92 -12.99
C VAL A 188 -8.78 13.97 -13.13
N VAL A 189 -7.62 14.56 -13.40
CA VAL A 189 -6.34 13.85 -13.38
C VAL A 189 -5.65 14.19 -12.07
N LEU A 190 -5.28 13.16 -11.33
CA LEU A 190 -4.57 13.29 -10.06
C LEU A 190 -3.07 13.09 -10.27
N ALA A 191 -2.26 13.74 -9.45
CA ALA A 191 -0.84 13.50 -9.37
C ALA A 191 -0.59 12.14 -8.68
N ASP A 192 -0.14 11.16 -9.45
CA ASP A 192 0.24 9.82 -9.00
C ASP A 192 1.56 9.41 -9.64
N LYS A 193 2.34 8.59 -8.93
CA LYS A 193 3.63 8.08 -9.43
C LYS A 193 3.49 6.85 -10.33
N GLY A 194 2.28 6.54 -10.80
CA GLY A 194 1.96 5.38 -11.62
C GLY A 194 1.59 4.14 -10.81
N SER A 195 1.45 4.26 -9.50
CA SER A 195 1.18 3.14 -8.59
C SER A 195 -0.21 2.54 -8.80
N ASN A 196 -1.18 3.35 -9.20
CA ASN A 196 -2.50 2.85 -9.61
C ASN A 196 -2.38 1.83 -10.75
N TYR A 197 -1.68 2.19 -11.83
CA TYR A 197 -1.55 1.35 -13.02
C TYR A 197 -0.66 0.12 -12.81
N ARG A 198 0.26 0.17 -11.83
CA ARG A 198 1.15 -0.97 -11.54
C ARG A 198 0.49 -2.02 -10.65
N TYR A 199 -0.36 -1.58 -9.73
CA TYR A 199 -0.85 -2.42 -8.64
C TYR A 199 -2.33 -2.74 -8.70
N LEU A 200 -3.08 -2.06 -9.56
CA LEU A 200 -4.53 -2.19 -9.64
C LEU A 200 -4.93 -2.32 -11.11
N ASP A 201 -6.09 -2.90 -11.33
CA ASP A 201 -6.71 -2.87 -12.65
C ASP A 201 -7.11 -1.42 -13.00
N ASP A 202 -7.30 -1.13 -14.29
CA ASP A 202 -7.50 0.22 -14.88
C ASP A 202 -8.66 1.07 -14.29
N ASP A 203 -9.44 0.55 -13.34
CA ASP A 203 -10.65 1.17 -12.79
C ASP A 203 -10.65 1.24 -11.24
N TYR A 204 -9.54 1.69 -10.63
CA TYR A 204 -9.50 1.90 -9.19
C TYR A 204 -10.11 3.24 -8.74
N GLY A 205 -11.30 3.15 -8.15
CA GLY A 205 -12.03 4.29 -7.58
C GLY A 205 -13.30 4.61 -8.36
N THR A 206 -13.89 5.78 -8.11
CA THR A 206 -14.99 6.32 -8.90
C THR A 206 -14.68 7.78 -9.27
N PRO A 207 -15.35 8.36 -10.30
CA PRO A 207 -15.18 9.78 -10.62
C PRO A 207 -15.37 10.70 -9.42
N GLU A 208 -16.32 10.42 -8.55
CA GLU A 208 -16.57 11.17 -7.31
C GLU A 208 -15.38 11.10 -6.36
N MET A 209 -14.74 9.93 -6.22
CA MET A 209 -13.56 9.77 -5.36
C MET A 209 -12.38 10.58 -5.88
N TRP A 210 -12.13 10.52 -7.20
CA TRP A 210 -11.03 11.29 -7.78
C TRP A 210 -11.28 12.80 -7.67
N ALA A 211 -12.50 13.24 -7.98
CA ALA A 211 -12.88 14.65 -7.83
C ALA A 211 -12.81 15.11 -6.38
N TYR A 212 -13.14 14.24 -5.42
CA TYR A 212 -13.04 14.58 -4.01
C TYR A 212 -11.59 14.82 -3.57
N MET A 213 -10.64 13.98 -4.01
CA MET A 213 -9.21 14.22 -3.77
C MET A 213 -8.73 15.53 -4.39
N HIS A 214 -9.18 15.84 -5.60
CA HIS A 214 -8.87 17.11 -6.26
C HIS A 214 -9.43 18.32 -5.49
N GLU A 215 -10.69 18.24 -5.03
CA GLU A 215 -11.32 19.31 -4.25
C GLU A 215 -10.61 19.54 -2.92
N ILE A 216 -10.23 18.48 -2.18
CA ILE A 216 -9.44 18.62 -0.95
C ILE A 216 -8.13 19.34 -1.23
N THR A 217 -7.42 18.91 -2.28
CA THR A 217 -6.14 19.50 -2.68
C THR A 217 -6.29 21.00 -2.94
N LYS A 218 -7.31 21.38 -3.70
CA LYS A 218 -7.57 22.76 -4.10
C LYS A 218 -8.01 23.65 -2.94
N VAL A 219 -8.93 23.17 -2.10
CA VAL A 219 -9.48 23.95 -0.97
C VAL A 219 -8.43 24.22 0.09
N ASN A 220 -7.50 23.29 0.29
CA ASN A 220 -6.46 23.36 1.32
C ASN A 220 -5.09 23.78 0.77
N GLN A 221 -4.99 24.12 -0.52
CA GLN A 221 -3.74 24.55 -1.19
C GLN A 221 -2.56 23.57 -0.98
N CYS A 222 -2.84 22.26 -0.98
CA CYS A 222 -1.86 21.25 -0.56
C CYS A 222 -0.68 21.06 -1.53
N LEU A 223 -0.81 21.46 -2.81
CA LEU A 223 0.16 21.16 -3.88
C LEU A 223 0.49 22.40 -4.73
N GLU A 224 0.47 23.61 -4.14
CA GLU A 224 0.85 24.86 -4.82
C GLU A 224 2.37 25.08 -4.93
#